data_AF-A0A3B8MGB6-F1
#
_entry.id   AF-A0A3B8MGB6-F1
#
_cell.length_a   1.000
_cell.length_b   1.000
_cell.length_c   1.000
_cell.angle_alpha   90.00
_cell.angle_beta   90.00
_cell.angle_gamma   90.00
#
_symmetry.space_group_name_H-M   'P 1'
#
loop_
_entity.id
_entity.type
_entity.pdbx_description
1 polymer ?
#
loop_
_entity_poly.entity_id
_entity_poly.type
_entity_poly.pdbx_seq_one_letter_code
_entity_poly.pdbx_strand_id
1 'polypeptide(L)'
;MSSREAILANLGHAHRHDRPVEPWKTRRRFEDPVGKFEVSLAGLKGEVRRAESLDGAWDVLGIVLDELKADRCVANQEPPIVGYDLVTRYPECDWHLVGQSEGDLRAACAAADVGLSGVAAALVE
;
A
#
# COMPACT_ATOMS: atom_id res chain seq x y z
N MET A 1 -41.93 11.48 26.60
CA MET A 1 -40.53 11.80 26.21
C MET A 1 -40.33 11.33 24.79
N SER A 2 -40.00 12.26 23.89
CA SER A 2 -39.77 11.94 22.48
C SER A 2 -38.35 11.40 22.26
N SER A 3 -38.14 10.58 21.23
CA SER A 3 -36.83 10.03 20.86
C SER A 3 -35.76 11.12 20.68
N ARG A 4 -36.17 12.32 20.26
CA ARG A 4 -35.30 13.50 20.12
C ARG A 4 -34.75 13.97 21.46
N GLU A 5 -35.56 13.98 22.52
CA GLU A 5 -35.13 14.40 23.86
C GLU A 5 -34.12 13.40 24.46
N ALA A 6 -34.34 12.10 24.24
CA ALA A 6 -33.43 11.05 24.67
C ALA A 6 -32.07 11.12 23.94
N ILE A 7 -32.07 11.39 22.63
CA ILE A 7 -30.85 11.58 21.83
C ILE A 7 -30.07 12.83 22.30
N LEU A 8 -30.78 13.94 22.54
CA LEU A 8 -30.15 15.18 23.00
C LEU A 8 -29.58 15.05 24.43
N ALA A 9 -30.27 14.34 25.32
CA ALA A 9 -29.77 14.04 26.66
C ALA A 9 -28.49 13.19 26.62
N ASN A 10 -28.45 12.18 25.74
CA ASN A 10 -27.27 11.33 25.56
C ASN A 10 -26.08 12.10 24.95
N LEU A 11 -26.32 13.06 24.05
CA LEU A 11 -25.29 13.95 23.50
C LEU A 11 -24.77 14.99 24.50
N GLY A 12 -25.57 15.33 25.51
CA GLY A 12 -25.17 16.20 26.62
C GLY A 12 -24.23 15.50 27.60
N HIS A 13 -24.38 14.18 27.77
CA HIS A 13 -23.58 13.36 28.69
C HIS A 13 -22.40 12.63 28.05
N ALA A 14 -22.33 12.58 26.71
CA ALA A 14 -21.15 12.08 26.02
C ALA A 14 -19.95 12.98 26.35
N HIS A 15 -18.96 12.41 27.04
CA HIS A 15 -17.72 13.07 27.48
C HIS A 15 -17.08 13.83 26.29
N ARG A 16 -17.34 15.14 26.21
CA ARG A 16 -16.66 16.02 25.28
C ARG A 16 -15.27 16.24 25.86
N HIS A 17 -14.25 15.70 25.22
CA HIS A 17 -12.89 16.04 25.56
C HIS A 17 -12.68 17.53 25.25
N ASP A 18 -12.08 18.26 26.20
CA ASP A 18 -11.84 19.71 26.11
C ASP A 18 -10.97 20.14 24.91
N ARG A 19 -10.38 19.19 24.19
CA ARG A 19 -9.63 19.45 22.95
C ARG A 19 -10.03 18.47 21.84
N PRO A 20 -10.29 18.96 20.61
CA PRO A 20 -10.39 18.10 19.45
C PRO A 20 -9.07 17.36 19.27
N VAL A 21 -9.16 16.06 18.97
CA VAL A 21 -7.99 15.26 18.67
C VAL A 21 -7.41 15.77 17.34
N GLU A 22 -6.09 15.93 17.26
CA GLU A 22 -5.44 16.38 16.01
C GLU A 22 -5.80 15.43 14.86
N PRO A 23 -5.92 15.89 13.60
CA PRO A 23 -6.42 15.10 12.47
C PRO A 23 -5.68 13.77 12.22
N TRP A 24 -4.42 13.68 12.64
CA TRP A 24 -3.54 12.51 12.54
C TRP A 24 -3.54 11.61 13.79
N LYS A 25 -4.33 11.94 14.81
CA LYS A 25 -4.47 11.14 16.03
C LYS A 25 -5.87 10.55 16.07
N THR A 26 -5.95 9.26 15.75
CA THR A 26 -7.14 8.45 15.99
C THR A 26 -7.17 8.04 17.47
N ARG A 27 -8.37 7.83 18.04
CA ARG A 27 -8.50 7.27 19.40
C ARG A 27 -8.32 5.75 19.44
N ARG A 28 -8.20 5.12 18.27
CA ARG A 28 -7.97 3.68 18.16
C ARG A 28 -6.48 3.43 18.39
N ARG A 29 -6.23 2.32 19.09
CA ARG A 29 -4.91 1.74 19.23
C ARG A 29 -5.02 0.34 18.68
N PHE A 30 -4.11 -0.04 17.80
CA PHE A 30 -3.95 -1.42 17.38
C PHE A 30 -2.81 -2.04 18.16
N GLU A 31 -3.09 -3.11 18.90
CA GLU A 31 -2.05 -3.89 19.57
C GLU A 31 -1.10 -4.55 18.56
N ASP A 32 -1.60 -4.82 17.35
CA ASP A 32 -0.84 -5.33 16.22
C ASP A 32 -1.16 -4.54 14.93
N PRO A 33 -0.42 -3.44 14.64
CA PRO A 33 -0.61 -2.66 13.43
C PRO A 33 -0.36 -3.46 12.14
N VAL A 34 0.56 -4.43 12.17
CA VAL A 34 0.92 -5.25 11.01
C VAL A 34 -0.20 -6.21 10.68
N GLY A 35 -0.68 -6.98 11.66
CA GLY A 35 -1.82 -7.88 11.48
C GLY A 35 -3.09 -7.10 11.09
N LYS A 36 -3.27 -5.89 11.62
CA LYS A 36 -4.41 -5.05 11.20
C LYS A 36 -4.32 -4.62 9.75
N PHE A 37 -3.14 -4.25 9.28
CA PHE A 37 -2.90 -3.94 7.87
C PHE A 37 -3.24 -5.16 6.99
N GLU A 38 -2.77 -6.34 7.35
CA GLU A 38 -3.02 -7.58 6.59
C GLU A 38 -4.49 -7.93 6.50
N VAL A 39 -5.20 -7.91 7.63
CA VAL A 39 -6.65 -8.17 7.66
C VAL A 39 -7.39 -7.14 6.81
N SER A 40 -6.96 -5.88 6.83
CA SER A 40 -7.59 -4.82 6.05
C SER A 40 -7.34 -5.01 4.56
N LEU A 41 -6.12 -5.37 4.15
CA LEU A 41 -5.77 -5.60 2.76
C LEU A 41 -6.46 -6.87 2.21
N ALA A 42 -6.46 -7.96 2.97
CA ALA A 42 -7.17 -9.19 2.62
C ALA A 42 -8.68 -8.96 2.48
N GLY A 43 -9.26 -8.11 3.34
CA GLY A 43 -10.67 -7.69 3.22
C GLY A 43 -10.99 -6.92 1.93
N LEU A 44 -9.98 -6.28 1.33
CA LEU A 44 -10.06 -5.62 0.02
C LEU A 44 -9.67 -6.53 -1.14
N LYS A 45 -9.52 -7.84 -0.90
CA LYS A 45 -9.03 -8.86 -1.85
C LYS A 45 -7.58 -8.66 -2.30
N GLY A 46 -6.81 -7.86 -1.57
CA GLY A 46 -5.37 -7.79 -1.77
C GLY A 46 -4.65 -8.93 -1.05
N GLU A 47 -3.39 -9.14 -1.41
CA GLU A 47 -2.52 -10.16 -0.83
C GLU A 47 -1.34 -9.50 -0.15
N VAL A 48 -0.91 -10.05 0.98
CA VAL A 48 0.33 -9.65 1.66
C VAL A 48 1.30 -10.81 1.65
N ARG A 49 2.48 -10.59 1.05
CA ARG A 49 3.63 -11.47 1.19
C ARG A 49 4.70 -10.77 2.02
N ARG A 50 5.20 -11.48 3.04
CA ARG A 50 6.26 -10.98 3.92
C ARG A 50 7.62 -11.48 3.48
N ALA A 51 8.64 -10.66 3.70
CA ALA A 51 10.03 -11.05 3.62
C ALA A 51 10.79 -10.51 4.83
N GLU A 52 11.84 -11.22 5.24
CA GLU A 52 12.67 -10.85 6.40
C GLU A 52 13.70 -9.77 6.07
N SER A 53 13.91 -9.50 4.78
CA SER A 53 14.86 -8.51 4.28
C SER A 53 14.38 -7.91 2.96
N LEU A 54 15.00 -6.80 2.56
CA LEU A 54 14.73 -6.19 1.26
C LEU A 54 15.10 -7.11 0.10
N ASP A 55 16.22 -7.84 0.19
CA ASP A 55 16.62 -8.80 -0.84
C ASP A 55 15.63 -9.97 -0.94
N GLY A 56 15.16 -10.48 0.21
CA GLY A 56 14.09 -11.48 0.23
C GLY A 56 12.77 -10.95 -0.33
N ALA A 57 12.47 -9.65 -0.17
CA ALA A 57 11.29 -9.04 -0.77
C ALA A 57 11.39 -9.01 -2.30
N TRP A 58 12.59 -8.83 -2.84
CA TRP A 58 12.84 -8.96 -4.28
C TRP A 58 12.66 -10.40 -4.76
N ASP A 59 13.14 -11.40 -4.02
CA ASP A 59 12.87 -12.81 -4.38
C ASP A 59 11.37 -13.12 -4.42
N VAL A 60 10.62 -12.63 -3.44
CA VAL A 60 9.15 -12.76 -3.42
C VAL A 60 8.52 -12.05 -4.62
N LEU A 61 8.99 -10.86 -5.01
CA LEU A 61 8.51 -10.18 -6.20
C LEU A 61 8.74 -11.03 -7.46
N GLY A 62 9.93 -11.63 -7.62
CA GLY A 62 10.22 -12.50 -8.75
C GLY A 62 9.24 -13.69 -8.86
N ILE A 63 8.93 -14.32 -7.73
CA ILE A 63 7.92 -15.40 -7.68
C ILE A 63 6.54 -14.88 -8.12
N VAL A 64 6.13 -13.69 -7.66
CA VAL A 64 4.84 -13.10 -8.05
C VAL A 64 4.80 -12.78 -9.54
N LEU A 65 5.89 -12.24 -10.11
CA LEU A 65 5.97 -11.95 -11.55
C LEU A 65 5.84 -13.24 -12.39
N ASP A 66 6.49 -14.33 -11.97
CA ASP A 66 6.38 -15.63 -12.65
C ASP A 66 4.97 -16.24 -12.51
N GLU A 67 4.36 -16.19 -11.33
CA GLU A 67 2.98 -16.65 -11.10
C GLU A 67 1.96 -15.91 -11.99
N LEU A 68 2.16 -14.60 -12.14
CA LEU A 68 1.35 -13.75 -13.01
C LEU A 68 1.70 -13.91 -14.50
N LYS A 69 2.83 -14.57 -14.81
CA LYS A 69 3.42 -14.63 -16.16
C LYS A 69 3.56 -13.24 -16.77
N ALA A 70 4.03 -12.31 -15.95
CA ALA A 70 4.19 -10.92 -16.34
C ALA A 70 5.26 -10.81 -17.44
N ASP A 71 4.91 -10.21 -18.56
CA ASP A 71 5.83 -9.97 -19.68
C ASP A 71 6.18 -8.48 -19.74
N ARG A 72 5.16 -7.60 -19.64
CA ARG A 72 5.34 -6.15 -19.71
C ARG A 72 5.10 -5.52 -18.35
N CYS A 73 6.15 -4.93 -17.78
CA CYS A 73 6.12 -4.36 -16.44
C CYS A 73 6.41 -2.87 -16.48
N VAL A 74 5.71 -2.10 -15.64
CA VAL A 74 6.01 -0.68 -15.41
C VAL A 74 6.44 -0.51 -13.97
N ALA A 75 7.58 0.13 -13.73
CA ALA A 75 8.03 0.46 -12.38
C ALA A 75 8.08 1.97 -12.17
N ASN A 76 7.31 2.45 -11.20
CA ASN A 76 7.46 3.80 -10.70
C ASN A 76 8.72 3.88 -9.82
N GLN A 77 9.68 4.71 -10.22
CA GLN A 77 10.97 4.85 -9.55
C GLN A 77 10.81 5.67 -8.25
N GLU A 78 10.21 5.05 -7.23
CA GLU A 78 10.02 5.59 -5.88
C GLU A 78 10.74 4.70 -4.85
N PRO A 79 11.23 5.24 -3.72
CA PRO A 79 11.83 4.39 -2.67
C PRO A 79 10.86 3.27 -2.23
N PRO A 80 11.31 2.01 -2.06
CA PRO A 80 12.70 1.53 -2.11
C PRO A 80 13.18 1.06 -3.50
N ILE A 81 12.42 1.28 -4.57
CA ILE A 81 12.73 0.83 -5.94
C ILE A 81 13.84 1.67 -6.59
N VAL A 82 13.92 2.97 -6.27
CA VAL A 82 14.91 3.88 -6.86
C VAL A 82 16.33 3.32 -6.79
N GLY A 83 16.99 3.25 -7.94
CA GLY A 83 18.38 2.80 -8.05
C GLY A 83 18.54 1.27 -8.04
N TYR A 84 17.45 0.52 -7.99
CA TYR A 84 17.46 -0.93 -8.12
C TYR A 84 17.40 -1.34 -9.59
N ASP A 85 18.29 -2.25 -10.00
CA ASP A 85 18.36 -2.72 -11.38
C ASP A 85 17.38 -3.88 -11.63
N LEU A 86 16.12 -3.50 -11.88
CA LEU A 86 15.04 -4.45 -12.19
C LEU A 86 15.27 -5.20 -13.51
N VAL A 87 15.92 -4.55 -14.48
CA VAL A 87 16.17 -5.13 -15.81
C VAL A 87 17.18 -6.26 -15.71
N THR A 88 18.26 -6.06 -14.96
CA THR A 88 19.25 -7.12 -14.75
C THR A 88 18.71 -8.24 -13.86
N ARG A 89 17.88 -7.93 -12.84
CA ARG A 89 17.37 -8.96 -11.92
C ARG A 89 16.24 -9.81 -12.51
N TYR A 90 15.36 -9.22 -13.31
CA TYR A 90 14.23 -9.90 -13.94
C TYR A 90 14.27 -9.69 -15.46
N PRO A 91 15.26 -10.28 -16.16
CA PRO A 91 15.49 -10.03 -17.58
C PRO A 91 14.40 -10.58 -18.50
N GLU A 92 13.58 -11.50 -18.00
CA GLU A 92 12.39 -12.03 -18.66
C GLU A 92 11.21 -11.03 -18.73
N CYS A 93 11.26 -9.93 -17.97
CA CYS A 93 10.26 -8.86 -18.05
C CYS A 93 10.77 -7.69 -18.90
N ASP A 94 9.93 -7.22 -19.83
CA ASP A 94 10.12 -5.95 -20.52
C ASP A 94 9.71 -4.79 -19.59
N TRP A 95 10.70 -4.06 -19.08
CA TRP A 95 10.51 -3.00 -18.11
C TRP A 95 10.45 -1.62 -18.75
N HIS A 96 9.36 -0.91 -18.46
CA HIS A 96 9.29 0.54 -18.58
C HIS A 96 9.54 1.18 -17.21
N LEU A 97 10.69 1.83 -17.04
CA LEU A 97 11.09 2.50 -15.82
C LEU A 97 10.71 3.99 -15.91
N VAL A 98 9.76 4.42 -15.07
CA VAL A 98 9.25 5.79 -15.11
C VAL A 98 10.39 6.80 -14.85
N GLY A 99 10.58 7.73 -15.79
CA GLY A 99 11.64 8.74 -15.74
C GLY A 99 13.01 8.29 -16.27
N GLN A 100 13.15 7.03 -16.69
CA GLN A 100 14.39 6.51 -17.30
C GLN A 100 14.15 5.96 -18.71
N SER A 101 13.07 5.22 -18.93
CA SER A 101 12.67 4.73 -20.25
C SER A 101 12.06 5.85 -21.08
N GLU A 102 12.37 5.88 -22.38
CA GLU A 102 11.73 6.79 -23.34
C GLU A 102 10.31 6.28 -23.71
N GLY A 103 9.47 7.16 -24.25
CA GLY A 103 8.14 6.82 -24.78
C GLY A 103 6.95 7.42 -24.04
N ASP A 104 5.76 7.03 -24.46
CA ASP A 104 4.50 7.46 -23.83
C ASP A 104 4.16 6.59 -22.62
N LEU A 105 4.35 7.15 -21.42
CA LEU A 105 4.02 6.50 -20.15
C LEU A 105 2.57 6.01 -20.10
N ARG A 106 1.62 6.76 -20.66
CA ARG A 106 0.21 6.38 -20.62
C ARG A 106 -0.02 5.13 -21.46
N ALA A 107 0.60 5.05 -22.63
CA ALA A 107 0.53 3.87 -23.48
C ALA A 107 1.23 2.67 -22.82
N ALA A 108 2.39 2.88 -22.18
CA ALA A 108 3.10 1.83 -21.44
C ALA A 108 2.24 1.26 -20.31
N CYS A 109 1.65 2.11 -19.46
CA CYS A 109 0.75 1.67 -18.38
C CYS A 109 -0.50 0.96 -18.91
N ALA A 110 -1.04 1.37 -20.05
CA ALA A 110 -2.21 0.72 -20.65
C ALA A 110 -1.89 -0.67 -21.23
N ALA A 111 -0.63 -0.91 -21.58
CA ALA A 111 -0.15 -2.17 -22.13
C ALA A 111 0.47 -3.10 -21.07
N ALA A 112 0.77 -2.60 -19.87
CA ALA A 112 1.45 -3.36 -18.83
C ALA A 112 0.56 -4.43 -18.19
N ASP A 113 1.17 -5.57 -17.90
CA ASP A 113 0.54 -6.64 -17.14
C ASP A 113 0.64 -6.35 -15.63
N VAL A 114 1.73 -5.71 -15.20
CA VAL A 114 2.02 -5.36 -13.81
C VAL A 114 2.55 -3.94 -13.68
N GLY A 115 2.05 -3.21 -12.68
CA GLY A 115 2.62 -1.95 -12.20
C GLY A 115 3.28 -2.14 -10.83
N LEU A 116 4.54 -1.74 -10.70
CA LEU A 116 5.30 -1.78 -9.46
C LEU A 116 5.44 -0.38 -8.88
N SER A 117 5.05 -0.21 -7.62
CA SER A 117 5.20 1.03 -6.86
C SER A 117 5.83 0.76 -5.50
N GLY A 118 6.71 1.66 -5.07
CA GLY A 118 7.40 1.58 -3.79
C GLY A 118 6.78 2.57 -2.81
N VAL A 119 6.76 2.23 -1.53
CA VAL A 119 6.36 3.18 -0.49
C VAL A 119 7.22 3.02 0.75
N ALA A 120 7.75 4.13 1.25
CA ALA A 120 8.29 4.22 2.60
C ALA A 120 7.14 4.62 3.53
N ALA A 121 6.55 3.65 4.21
CA ALA A 121 5.46 3.87 5.15
C ALA A 121 5.82 3.36 6.54
N ALA A 122 5.36 4.08 7.56
CA ALA A 122 5.24 3.54 8.90
C ALA A 122 3.79 3.13 9.12
N LEU A 123 3.56 1.90 9.58
CA LEU A 123 2.26 1.50 10.09
C LEU A 123 2.11 2.14 11.47
N VAL A 124 1.37 3.26 11.51
CA VAL A 124 1.13 3.98 12.77
C VAL A 124 -0.24 3.57 13.32
N GLU A 125 -0.23 3.04 14.55
CA GLU A 125 -1.09 3.44 15.67
C GLU A 125 -0.35 3.24 17.00
#